data_AF-A0A9E4EUG8-F1
#
_entry.id   AF-A0A9E4EUG8-F1
#
_cell.length_a   1.000
_cell.length_b   1.000
_cell.length_c   1.000
_cell.angle_alpha   90.00
_cell.angle_beta   90.00
_cell.angle_gamma   90.00
#
_symmetry.space_group_name_H-M   'P 1'
#
loop_
_entity.id
_entity.type
_entity.pdbx_description
1 polymer ?
#
loop_
_entity_poly.entity_id
_entity_poly.type
_entity_poly.pdbx_seq_one_letter_code
_entity_poly.pdbx_strand_id
1 'polypeptide(L)'
;MGLLHGQRRAHSALPRPAGRRHPAAGWAGGVALVLPTRRVELSCSIFPGVIHPRGDQWLKDFAPEPVPTWTYAGDGWVLRKRLALLAGEHALVVAYELVEASEPLCLELRPFFAGRDYHHLMQANDQVAPAADWTEDALVYQPYRGQPTLHLLAPGACWEADPDWYYNFQYPREEERGLDHSEDLFTPGYLRLQLIPGATVGVVAA
;
A
#
# COMPACT_ATOMS: atom_id res chain seq x y z
N MET A 1 22.43 -24.90 -24.47
CA MET A 1 23.24 -24.36 -23.36
C MET A 1 23.25 -22.84 -23.48
N GLY A 2 22.86 -22.13 -22.41
CA GLY A 2 22.99 -20.66 -22.32
C GLY A 2 21.68 -19.91 -22.25
N LEU A 3 20.98 -20.01 -21.10
CA LEU A 3 19.76 -19.29 -20.76
C LEU A 3 20.03 -17.78 -20.55
N LEU A 4 19.14 -16.98 -21.14
CA LEU A 4 18.97 -15.54 -20.99
C LEU A 4 18.87 -15.15 -19.50
N HIS A 5 19.85 -14.40 -18.99
CA HIS A 5 19.73 -13.65 -17.74
C HIS A 5 19.35 -12.21 -18.06
N GLY A 6 18.11 -11.86 -17.78
CA GLY A 6 17.58 -10.52 -17.95
C GLY A 6 16.42 -10.24 -17.00
N GLN A 7 16.57 -10.57 -15.71
CA GLN A 7 15.61 -10.15 -14.68
C GLN A 7 15.75 -8.64 -14.45
N ARG A 8 14.86 -7.85 -15.06
CA ARG A 8 14.71 -6.42 -14.73
C ARG A 8 14.01 -6.33 -13.37
N ARG A 9 14.76 -5.87 -12.37
CA ARG A 9 14.26 -5.58 -11.01
C ARG A 9 13.31 -4.38 -11.07
N ALA A 10 12.00 -4.61 -11.02
CA ALA A 10 11.00 -3.56 -10.84
C ALA A 10 10.77 -3.28 -9.34
N HIS A 11 11.80 -2.76 -8.65
CA HIS A 11 11.64 -2.25 -7.29
C HIS A 11 11.28 -0.77 -7.35
N SER A 12 10.04 -0.46 -6.92
CA SER A 12 9.58 0.84 -6.41
C SER A 12 10.24 2.05 -7.09
N ALA A 13 9.79 2.47 -8.26
CA ALA A 13 10.17 3.78 -8.79
C ALA A 13 8.90 4.46 -9.29
N LEU A 14 8.20 5.11 -8.38
CA LEU A 14 7.30 6.19 -8.78
C LEU A 14 8.17 7.29 -9.39
N PRO A 15 7.89 7.75 -10.63
CA PRO A 15 8.59 8.90 -11.19
C PRO A 15 8.34 10.14 -10.31
N ARG A 16 9.37 10.94 -10.08
CA ARG A 16 9.28 12.19 -9.30
C ARG A 16 8.79 13.33 -10.21
N PRO A 17 7.69 14.03 -9.87
CA PRO A 17 7.47 15.36 -10.41
C PRO A 17 8.40 16.36 -9.72
N ALA A 18 8.98 17.28 -10.49
CA ALA A 18 9.81 18.35 -9.96
C ALA A 18 8.93 19.41 -9.27
N GLY A 19 9.16 19.62 -7.97
CA GLY A 19 8.65 20.79 -7.24
C GLY A 19 7.43 20.54 -6.35
N ARG A 20 7.69 20.54 -5.04
CA ARG A 20 6.81 20.81 -3.87
C ARG A 20 5.66 19.84 -3.53
N ARG A 21 5.67 19.49 -2.24
CA ARG A 21 4.68 18.76 -1.42
C ARG A 21 4.45 17.31 -1.86
N HIS A 22 5.28 16.42 -1.33
CA HIS A 22 4.89 15.02 -1.20
C HIS A 22 3.53 14.96 -0.48
N PRO A 23 2.56 14.15 -0.94
CA PRO A 23 1.39 13.86 -0.13
C PRO A 23 1.91 13.39 1.24
N ALA A 24 1.47 14.06 2.30
CA ALA A 24 2.01 13.95 3.65
C ALA A 24 1.69 12.61 4.35
N ALA A 25 1.43 11.56 3.58
CA ALA A 25 1.29 10.20 4.08
C ALA A 25 1.98 9.26 3.10
N GLY A 26 3.18 8.82 3.47
CA GLY A 26 3.77 7.63 2.86
C GLY A 26 2.89 6.44 3.21
N TRP A 27 1.87 6.17 2.38
CA TRP A 27 1.10 4.94 2.48
C TRP A 27 1.99 3.80 1.99
N ALA A 28 2.60 3.09 2.94
CA ALA A 28 2.90 1.69 2.74
C ALA A 28 1.59 0.94 3.05
N GLY A 29 1.10 0.14 2.10
CA GLY A 29 -0.13 -0.62 2.30
C GLY A 29 0.17 -2.10 2.32
N GLY A 30 -0.22 -2.78 3.40
CA GLY A 30 -0.46 -4.21 3.32
C GLY A 30 -1.60 -4.46 2.33
N VAL A 31 -1.40 -5.37 1.39
CA VAL A 31 -2.42 -5.77 0.41
C VAL A 31 -2.46 -7.28 0.39
N ALA A 32 -3.63 -7.85 0.63
CA ALA A 32 -3.85 -9.29 0.55
C ALA A 32 -5.14 -9.63 -0.20
N LEU A 33 -5.13 -10.79 -0.84
CA LEU A 33 -6.31 -11.41 -1.44
C LEU A 33 -6.70 -12.63 -0.60
N VAL A 34 -7.92 -12.64 -0.10
CA VAL A 34 -8.47 -13.74 0.70
C VAL A 34 -9.20 -14.69 -0.25
N LEU A 35 -8.58 -15.83 -0.50
CA LEU A 35 -9.16 -16.96 -1.25
C LEU A 35 -9.91 -17.89 -0.27
N PRO A 36 -10.80 -18.77 -0.76
CA PRO A 36 -11.51 -19.73 0.10
C PRO A 36 -10.58 -20.62 0.94
N THR A 37 -9.38 -20.92 0.44
CA THR A 37 -8.44 -21.86 1.07
C THR A 37 -7.29 -21.18 1.80
N ARG A 38 -6.99 -19.92 1.48
CA ARG A 38 -5.83 -19.21 2.03
C ARG A 38 -5.91 -17.70 1.83
N ARG A 39 -5.14 -17.00 2.65
CA ARG A 39 -4.83 -15.58 2.45
C ARG A 39 -3.52 -15.43 1.69
N VAL A 40 -3.52 -14.62 0.63
CA VAL A 40 -2.36 -14.37 -0.24
C VAL A 40 -1.90 -12.94 -0.05
N GLU A 41 -0.72 -12.75 0.54
CA GLU A 41 -0.09 -11.45 0.69
C GLU A 41 0.57 -10.98 -0.62
N LEU A 42 0.21 -9.78 -1.08
CA LEU A 42 0.67 -9.16 -2.32
C LEU A 42 1.62 -7.99 -2.08
N SER A 43 1.73 -7.51 -0.84
CA SER A 43 2.67 -6.45 -0.47
C SER A 43 4.12 -6.96 -0.40
N CYS A 44 5.07 -6.02 -0.44
CA CYS A 44 6.50 -6.28 -0.30
C CYS A 44 7.13 -5.15 0.49
N SER A 45 7.43 -5.40 1.76
CA SER A 45 8.18 -4.47 2.61
C SER A 45 9.57 -5.03 2.88
N ILE A 46 10.53 -4.14 3.09
CA ILE A 46 11.92 -4.50 3.41
C ILE A 46 12.11 -4.27 4.90
N PHE A 47 12.65 -5.27 5.58
CA PHE A 47 13.05 -5.26 6.98
C PHE A 47 14.54 -5.67 7.07
N PRO A 48 15.21 -5.55 8.22
CA PRO A 48 16.61 -5.96 8.36
C PRO A 48 16.82 -7.42 7.92
N GLY A 49 17.53 -7.59 6.80
CA GLY A 49 17.87 -8.90 6.24
C GLY A 49 16.73 -9.68 5.58
N VAL A 50 15.51 -9.13 5.47
CA VAL A 50 14.36 -9.88 4.92
C VAL A 50 13.38 -8.99 4.16
N ILE A 51 12.82 -9.53 3.07
CA ILE A 51 11.64 -8.96 2.42
C ILE A 51 10.44 -9.74 2.92
N HIS A 52 9.48 -9.04 3.51
CA HIS A 52 8.25 -9.63 4.01
C HIS A 52 7.08 -8.64 3.88
N PRO A 53 5.87 -9.10 3.50
CA PRO A 53 5.61 -10.39 2.88
C PRO A 53 6.25 -10.49 1.48
N ARG A 54 6.18 -11.69 0.88
CA ARG A 54 6.82 -12.01 -0.41
C ARG A 54 5.84 -11.91 -1.57
N GLY A 55 5.16 -10.76 -1.69
CA GLY A 55 4.23 -10.47 -2.78
C GLY A 55 4.85 -10.55 -4.18
N ASP A 56 6.17 -10.41 -4.27
CA ASP A 56 6.97 -10.55 -5.48
C ASP A 56 6.82 -11.94 -6.14
N GLN A 57 6.47 -12.97 -5.38
CA GLN A 57 6.21 -14.31 -5.91
C GLN A 57 4.96 -14.36 -6.82
N TRP A 58 4.02 -13.46 -6.60
CA TRP A 58 2.75 -13.39 -7.32
C TRP A 58 2.78 -12.35 -8.45
N LEU A 59 3.73 -11.42 -8.43
CA LEU A 59 3.86 -10.38 -9.45
C LEU A 59 4.31 -10.99 -10.79
N LYS A 60 3.47 -10.88 -11.84
CA LYS A 60 3.75 -11.41 -13.17
C LYS A 60 4.17 -10.34 -14.17
N ASP A 61 3.65 -9.13 -14.02
CA ASP A 61 3.95 -8.03 -14.93
C ASP A 61 3.89 -6.68 -14.24
N PHE A 62 4.69 -5.74 -14.76
CA PHE A 62 4.68 -4.34 -14.34
C PHE A 62 4.82 -3.43 -15.57
N ALA A 63 3.83 -2.56 -15.76
CA ALA A 63 3.84 -1.53 -16.78
C ALA A 63 3.86 -0.14 -16.12
N PRO A 64 4.85 0.72 -16.42
CA PRO A 64 4.93 2.05 -15.82
C PRO A 64 3.99 3.07 -16.48
N GLU A 65 3.55 2.82 -17.72
CA GLU A 65 2.75 3.73 -18.54
C GLU A 65 1.45 3.05 -19.01
N PRO A 66 0.34 3.82 -19.22
CA PRO A 66 0.20 5.26 -18.97
C PRO A 66 0.09 5.62 -17.48
N VAL A 67 -0.21 4.63 -16.63
CA VAL A 67 -0.15 4.74 -15.17
C VAL A 67 0.51 3.47 -14.62
N PRO A 68 1.29 3.56 -13.52
CA PRO A 68 1.89 2.40 -12.89
C PRO A 68 0.86 1.30 -12.63
N THR A 69 1.09 0.15 -13.25
CA THR A 69 0.19 -1.01 -13.25
C THR A 69 0.97 -2.26 -12.88
N TRP A 70 0.49 -2.98 -11.87
CA TRP A 70 1.01 -4.27 -11.45
C TRP A 70 -0.04 -5.34 -11.74
N THR A 71 0.38 -6.45 -12.34
CA THR A 71 -0.47 -7.63 -12.53
C THR A 71 0.05 -8.76 -11.65
N TYR A 72 -0.75 -9.15 -10.66
CA TYR A 72 -0.50 -10.30 -9.81
C TYR A 72 -1.34 -11.48 -10.30
N ALA A 73 -0.79 -12.68 -10.26
CA ALA A 73 -1.53 -13.89 -10.59
C ALA A 73 -1.06 -15.10 -9.79
N GLY A 74 -2.00 -15.98 -9.50
CA GLY A 74 -1.78 -17.30 -8.94
C GLY A 74 -2.75 -18.31 -9.56
N ASP A 75 -2.90 -19.47 -8.93
CA ASP A 75 -3.77 -20.53 -9.45
C ASP A 75 -5.23 -20.08 -9.47
N GLY A 76 -5.78 -19.84 -10.67
CA GLY A 76 -7.17 -19.50 -10.88
C GLY A 76 -7.57 -18.06 -10.51
N TRP A 77 -6.61 -17.14 -10.38
CA TRP A 77 -6.93 -15.73 -10.19
C TRP A 77 -5.89 -14.78 -10.80
N VAL A 78 -6.38 -13.62 -11.25
CA VAL A 78 -5.55 -12.51 -11.75
C VAL A 78 -6.07 -11.20 -11.17
N LEU A 79 -5.20 -10.47 -10.47
CA LEU A 79 -5.49 -9.16 -9.89
C LEU A 79 -4.62 -8.09 -10.54
N ARG A 80 -5.26 -7.04 -11.06
CA ARG A 80 -4.56 -5.86 -11.59
C ARG A 80 -4.69 -4.70 -10.61
N LYS A 81 -3.55 -4.14 -10.18
CA LYS A 81 -3.46 -2.93 -9.37
C LYS A 81 -2.97 -1.77 -10.23
N ARG A 82 -3.64 -0.63 -10.18
CA ARG A 82 -3.25 0.63 -10.84
C ARG A 82 -3.10 1.73 -9.80
N LEU A 83 -2.13 2.61 -9.99
CA LEU A 83 -1.89 3.75 -9.11
C LEU A 83 -1.77 5.03 -9.93
N ALA A 84 -2.54 6.05 -9.56
CA ALA A 84 -2.53 7.36 -10.20
C ALA A 84 -2.46 8.47 -9.14
N LEU A 85 -1.69 9.50 -9.43
CA LEU A 85 -1.73 10.77 -8.69
C LEU A 85 -2.69 11.71 -9.42
N LEU A 86 -3.65 12.28 -8.72
CA LEU A 86 -4.56 13.25 -9.31
C LEU A 86 -3.86 14.61 -9.40
N ALA A 87 -3.62 15.09 -10.62
CA ALA A 87 -2.93 16.35 -10.82
C ALA A 87 -3.72 17.52 -10.22
N GLY A 88 -3.07 18.36 -9.41
CA GLY A 88 -3.68 19.51 -8.74
C GLY A 88 -4.35 19.19 -7.41
N GLU A 89 -4.62 17.91 -7.13
CA GLU A 89 -5.12 17.43 -5.85
C GLU A 89 -3.96 16.75 -5.10
N HIS A 90 -3.87 16.91 -3.78
CA HIS A 90 -2.89 16.16 -2.98
C HIS A 90 -3.34 14.70 -2.75
N ALA A 91 -3.93 14.07 -3.78
CA ALA A 91 -4.64 12.80 -3.69
C ALA A 91 -4.02 11.69 -4.54
N LEU A 92 -3.99 10.48 -3.97
CA LEU A 92 -3.55 9.24 -4.59
C LEU A 92 -4.75 8.33 -4.79
N VAL A 93 -4.93 7.83 -6.02
CA VAL A 93 -5.95 6.82 -6.34
C VAL A 93 -5.28 5.49 -6.60
N VAL A 94 -5.81 4.44 -5.98
CA VAL A 94 -5.40 3.06 -6.20
C VAL A 94 -6.62 2.26 -6.62
N ALA A 95 -6.55 1.66 -7.81
CA ALA A 95 -7.62 0.84 -8.35
C ALA A 95 -7.20 -0.63 -8.40
N TYR A 96 -8.11 -1.51 -7.96
CA TYR A 96 -7.93 -2.96 -7.97
C TYR A 96 -9.02 -3.59 -8.83
N GLU A 97 -8.60 -4.36 -9.83
CA GLU A 97 -9.48 -5.08 -10.75
C GLU A 97 -9.21 -6.56 -10.63
N LEU A 98 -10.24 -7.33 -10.29
CA LEU A 98 -10.18 -8.79 -10.34
C LEU A 98 -10.44 -9.23 -11.77
N VAL A 99 -9.37 -9.43 -12.54
CA VAL A 99 -9.44 -9.74 -13.97
C VAL A 99 -9.99 -11.14 -14.20
N GLU A 100 -9.55 -12.09 -13.38
CA GLU A 100 -9.95 -13.49 -13.47
C GLU A 100 -10.11 -14.07 -12.07
N ALA A 101 -11.21 -14.79 -11.83
CA ALA A 101 -11.42 -15.75 -10.74
C ALA A 101 -12.74 -16.50 -10.99
N SER A 102 -12.89 -17.69 -10.41
CA SER A 102 -14.14 -18.47 -10.50
C SER A 102 -15.28 -17.91 -9.64
N GLU A 103 -14.96 -17.08 -8.64
CA GLU A 103 -15.90 -16.52 -7.68
C GLU A 103 -15.40 -15.16 -7.17
N PRO A 104 -16.28 -14.34 -6.55
CA PRO A 104 -15.85 -13.13 -5.87
C PRO A 104 -14.83 -13.41 -4.77
N LEU A 105 -13.83 -12.55 -4.65
CA LEU A 105 -12.76 -12.65 -3.65
C LEU A 105 -12.80 -11.44 -2.72
N CYS A 106 -12.19 -11.56 -1.54
CA CYS A 106 -12.04 -10.42 -0.63
C CYS A 106 -10.65 -9.81 -0.76
N LEU A 107 -10.60 -8.50 -0.98
CA LEU A 107 -9.39 -7.68 -0.92
C LEU A 107 -9.26 -7.09 0.47
N GLU A 108 -8.13 -7.33 1.12
CA GLU A 108 -7.77 -6.70 2.39
C GLU A 108 -6.69 -5.64 2.16
N LEU A 109 -6.93 -4.44 2.69
CA LEU A 109 -6.00 -3.32 2.63
C LEU A 109 -5.69 -2.83 4.05
N ARG A 110 -4.44 -2.96 4.47
CA ARG A 110 -3.95 -2.46 5.76
C ARG A 110 -3.13 -1.19 5.53
N PRO A 111 -3.67 0.01 5.80
CA PRO A 111 -2.90 1.24 5.70
C PRO A 111 -1.87 1.31 6.83
N PHE A 112 -0.62 1.61 6.47
CA PHE A 112 0.42 2.02 7.41
C PHE A 112 0.68 3.51 7.27
N PHE A 113 0.75 4.18 8.42
CA PHE A 113 0.95 5.62 8.51
C PHE A 113 2.34 5.88 9.06
N ALA A 114 3.11 6.67 8.31
CA ALA A 114 4.37 7.24 8.75
C ALA A 114 4.04 8.62 9.34
N GLY A 115 4.05 8.77 10.66
CA GLY A 115 3.70 10.02 11.36
C GLY A 115 4.76 11.11 11.23
N ARG A 116 5.21 11.38 10.00
CA ARG A 116 6.43 12.14 9.72
C ARG A 116 6.20 13.65 9.82
N ASP A 117 7.09 14.30 10.56
CA ASP A 117 7.56 15.65 10.26
C ASP A 117 8.84 15.53 9.41
N TYR A 118 9.14 16.51 8.55
CA TYR A 118 10.11 16.43 7.44
C TYR A 118 11.55 16.01 7.81
N HIS A 119 11.90 15.98 9.11
CA HIS A 119 13.26 15.79 9.60
C HIS A 119 13.50 14.52 10.43
N HIS A 120 12.47 13.74 10.76
CA HIS A 120 12.63 12.55 11.60
C HIS A 120 11.74 11.39 11.14
N LEU A 121 12.33 10.20 11.01
CA LEU A 121 11.56 8.96 10.83
C LEU A 121 10.82 8.60 12.11
N MET A 122 9.62 8.04 11.96
CA MET A 122 8.80 7.63 13.10
C MET A 122 9.40 6.44 13.84
N GLN A 123 9.32 6.48 15.17
CA GLN A 123 9.60 5.36 16.06
C GLN A 123 8.36 5.11 16.91
N ALA A 124 8.14 3.86 17.29
CA ALA A 124 7.00 3.49 18.12
C ALA A 124 6.93 4.30 19.42
N ASN A 125 5.75 4.83 19.72
CA ASN A 125 5.52 5.67 20.89
C ASN A 125 4.04 5.69 21.29
N ASP A 126 3.76 6.21 22.48
CA ASP A 126 2.41 6.25 23.07
C ASP A 126 1.61 7.52 22.71
N GLN A 127 2.17 8.42 21.90
CA GLN A 127 1.49 9.66 21.49
C GLN A 127 0.64 9.48 20.24
N VAL A 128 0.79 8.34 19.54
CA VAL A 128 -0.03 8.02 18.37
C VAL A 128 -1.48 7.80 18.78
N ALA A 129 -2.43 8.37 18.03
CA ALA A 129 -3.84 8.07 18.18
C ALA A 129 -4.10 6.63 17.71
N PRO A 130 -4.58 5.72 18.58
CA PRO A 130 -4.73 4.33 18.20
C PRO A 130 -5.96 4.09 17.32
N ALA A 131 -6.98 4.93 17.45
CA ALA A 131 -8.24 4.79 16.74
C ALA A 131 -8.32 5.71 15.53
N ALA A 132 -8.93 5.21 14.47
CA ALA A 132 -9.39 5.97 13.34
C ALA A 132 -10.92 5.91 13.28
N ASP A 133 -11.53 6.98 12.77
CA ASP A 133 -12.97 7.04 12.57
C ASP A 133 -13.34 6.47 11.20
N TRP A 134 -14.43 5.71 11.14
CA TRP A 134 -15.01 5.23 9.89
C TRP A 134 -16.39 5.86 9.70
N THR A 135 -16.51 6.71 8.69
CA THR A 135 -17.75 7.47 8.41
C THR A 135 -17.90 7.66 6.91
N GLU A 136 -19.12 7.49 6.38
CA GLU A 136 -19.44 7.76 4.97
C GLU A 136 -18.47 7.10 3.98
N ASP A 137 -18.17 5.80 4.19
CA ASP A 137 -17.20 5.02 3.40
C ASP A 137 -15.76 5.57 3.39
N ALA A 138 -15.41 6.39 4.38
CA ALA A 138 -14.08 6.96 4.53
C ALA A 138 -13.48 6.65 5.90
N LEU A 139 -12.20 6.27 5.89
CA LEU A 139 -11.36 6.29 7.08
C LEU A 139 -10.88 7.74 7.29
N VAL A 140 -11.15 8.31 8.44
CA VAL A 140 -10.68 9.63 8.85
C VAL A 140 -9.70 9.43 10.00
N TYR A 141 -8.44 9.78 9.78
CA TYR A 141 -7.38 9.47 10.73
C TYR A 141 -6.39 10.60 10.91
N GLN A 142 -6.17 11.00 12.16
CA GLN A 142 -5.14 11.95 12.55
C GLN A 142 -4.21 11.25 13.54
N PRO A 143 -3.06 10.69 13.10
CA PRO A 143 -2.18 9.92 13.98
C PRO A 143 -1.61 10.76 15.13
N TYR A 144 -1.32 12.05 14.89
CA TYR A 144 -0.84 12.96 15.91
C TYR A 144 -1.59 14.29 15.86
N ARG A 145 -1.86 14.84 17.04
CA ARG A 145 -2.50 16.14 17.17
C ARG A 145 -1.67 17.22 16.47
N GLY A 146 -2.32 18.00 15.61
CA GLY A 146 -1.67 19.10 14.88
C GLY A 146 -1.06 18.70 13.53
N GLN A 147 -1.06 17.41 13.18
CA GLN A 147 -0.77 16.95 11.81
C GLN A 147 -2.04 17.01 10.94
N PRO A 148 -1.91 17.03 9.59
CA PRO A 148 -3.06 16.91 8.71
C PRO A 148 -3.88 15.64 9.00
N THR A 149 -5.20 15.76 8.93
CA THR A 149 -6.10 14.61 8.93
C THR A 149 -6.02 13.93 7.57
N LEU A 150 -5.89 12.61 7.59
CA LEU A 150 -5.85 11.77 6.40
C LEU A 150 -7.22 11.19 6.14
N HIS A 151 -7.64 11.26 4.89
CA HIS A 151 -8.91 10.73 4.43
C HIS A 151 -8.65 9.59 3.44
N LEU A 152 -9.12 8.38 3.77
CA LEU A 152 -9.07 7.23 2.87
C LEU A 152 -10.49 6.84 2.47
N LEU A 153 -10.94 7.30 1.30
CA LEU A 153 -12.24 6.93 0.75
C LEU A 153 -12.16 5.55 0.12
N ALA A 154 -13.01 4.64 0.57
CA ALA A 154 -13.12 3.28 0.06
C ALA A 154 -14.60 2.86 0.00
N PRO A 155 -15.36 3.32 -1.01
CA PRO A 155 -16.77 2.98 -1.19
C PRO A 155 -17.02 1.48 -1.15
N GLY A 156 -17.99 1.06 -0.32
CA GLY A 156 -18.36 -0.35 -0.17
C GLY A 156 -17.35 -1.22 0.61
N ALA A 157 -16.35 -0.61 1.25
CA ALA A 157 -15.48 -1.32 2.18
C ALA A 157 -16.13 -1.53 3.55
N CYS A 158 -15.71 -2.57 4.25
CA CYS A 158 -15.91 -2.71 5.69
C CYS A 158 -14.62 -2.34 6.41
N TRP A 159 -14.74 -1.62 7.52
CA TRP A 159 -13.63 -1.27 8.39
C TRP A 159 -13.55 -2.19 9.60
N GLU A 160 -12.35 -2.64 9.93
CA GLU A 160 -12.05 -3.39 11.14
C GLU A 160 -10.87 -2.73 11.87
N ALA A 161 -11.10 -2.31 13.11
CA ALA A 161 -10.06 -1.76 13.97
C ALA A 161 -9.14 -2.89 14.44
N ASP A 162 -7.86 -2.74 14.16
CA ASP A 162 -6.79 -3.65 14.60
C ASP A 162 -5.50 -2.83 14.76
N PRO A 163 -5.46 -1.96 15.78
CA PRO A 163 -4.37 -1.01 15.95
C PRO A 163 -3.09 -1.70 16.39
N ASP A 164 -1.99 -1.47 15.66
CA ASP A 164 -0.70 -2.05 16.00
C ASP A 164 0.50 -1.25 15.45
N TRP A 165 1.65 -1.46 16.07
CA TRP A 165 2.94 -0.97 15.60
C TRP A 165 3.67 -2.04 14.80
N TYR A 166 4.18 -1.64 13.64
CA TYR A 166 5.03 -2.46 12.81
C TYR A 166 6.42 -1.85 12.75
N TYR A 167 7.43 -2.65 13.07
CA TYR A 167 8.76 -2.15 13.39
C TYR A 167 9.76 -2.32 12.25
N ASN A 168 10.73 -1.41 12.19
CA ASN A 168 11.95 -1.54 11.39
C ASN A 168 11.73 -1.68 9.87
N PHE A 169 10.76 -0.97 9.29
CA PHE A 169 10.71 -0.81 7.84
C PHE A 169 12.00 -0.17 7.35
N GLN A 170 12.57 -0.72 6.29
CA GLN A 170 13.84 -0.29 5.72
C GLN A 170 13.62 0.38 4.36
N TYR A 171 14.34 1.48 4.13
CA TYR A 171 14.34 2.23 2.89
C TYR A 171 15.74 2.28 2.28
N PRO A 172 16.19 1.23 1.55
CA PRO A 172 17.57 1.14 1.05
C PRO A 172 18.01 2.32 0.18
N ARG A 173 17.09 2.95 -0.55
CA ARG A 173 17.40 4.15 -1.36
C ARG A 173 17.66 5.41 -0.52
N GLU A 174 17.16 5.45 0.70
CA GLU A 174 17.44 6.53 1.66
C GLU A 174 18.79 6.26 2.33
N GLU A 175 19.07 5.00 2.68
CA GLU A 175 20.38 4.54 3.17
C GLU A 175 21.51 4.83 2.17
N GLU A 176 21.32 4.52 0.89
CA GLU A 176 22.27 4.81 -0.20
C GLU A 176 22.62 6.31 -0.29
N ARG A 177 21.76 7.19 0.23
CA ARG A 177 21.96 8.64 0.27
C ARG A 177 22.51 9.14 1.61
N GLY A 178 22.81 8.23 2.54
CA GLY A 178 23.24 8.55 3.90
C GLY A 178 22.15 9.20 4.76
N LEU A 179 20.88 8.96 4.44
CA LEU A 179 19.73 9.45 5.21
C LEU A 179 19.27 8.39 6.21
N ASP A 180 18.47 8.82 7.20
CA ASP A 180 17.70 7.89 8.03
C ASP A 180 16.87 6.98 7.11
N HIS A 181 16.88 5.67 7.40
CA HIS A 181 16.35 4.65 6.51
C HIS A 181 15.54 3.56 7.23
N SER A 182 15.38 3.66 8.56
CA SER A 182 14.62 2.73 9.38
C SER A 182 13.46 3.44 10.07
N GLU A 183 12.24 2.94 9.92
CA GLU A 183 11.03 3.55 10.48
C GLU A 183 10.09 2.50 11.08
N ASP A 184 9.42 2.86 12.16
CA ASP A 184 8.26 2.13 12.66
C ASP A 184 6.99 2.79 12.12
N LEU A 185 6.06 1.99 11.62
CA LEU A 185 4.79 2.46 11.09
C LEU A 185 3.63 2.00 11.96
N PHE A 186 2.67 2.89 12.15
CA PHE A 186 1.45 2.55 12.87
C PHE A 186 0.33 2.19 11.89
N THR A 187 -0.48 1.20 12.23
CA THR A 187 -1.72 0.89 11.52
C THR A 187 -2.90 0.98 12.49
N PRO A 188 -4.00 1.66 12.15
CA PRO A 188 -5.21 1.67 12.97
C PRO A 188 -6.11 0.45 12.72
N GLY A 189 -5.83 -0.36 11.69
CA GLY A 189 -6.67 -1.47 11.28
C GLY A 189 -6.63 -1.70 9.78
N TYR A 190 -7.69 -2.30 9.23
CA TYR A 190 -7.73 -2.66 7.82
C TYR A 190 -9.13 -2.60 7.21
N LEU A 191 -9.15 -2.44 5.88
CA LEU A 191 -10.34 -2.42 5.05
C LEU A 191 -10.52 -3.77 4.38
N ARG A 192 -11.77 -4.24 4.30
CA ARG A 192 -12.18 -5.41 3.51
C ARG A 192 -13.10 -4.94 2.38
N LEU A 193 -12.75 -5.24 1.13
CA LEU A 193 -13.59 -4.98 -0.04
C LEU A 193 -13.91 -6.30 -0.75
N GLN A 194 -15.12 -6.41 -1.29
CA GLN A 194 -15.45 -7.51 -2.19
C GLN A 194 -15.01 -7.16 -3.61
N LEU A 195 -14.26 -8.06 -4.23
CA LEU A 195 -13.89 -7.99 -5.64
C LEU A 195 -14.72 -9.00 -6.42
N ILE A 196 -15.48 -8.50 -7.40
CA ILE A 196 -16.24 -9.32 -8.34
C ILE A 196 -15.40 -9.49 -9.61
N PRO A 197 -15.29 -10.69 -10.20
CA PRO A 197 -14.57 -10.89 -11.45
C PRO A 197 -15.07 -9.94 -12.56
N GLY A 198 -14.14 -9.27 -13.23
CA GLY A 198 -14.41 -8.23 -14.23
C GLY A 198 -14.74 -6.84 -13.66
N ALA A 199 -14.90 -6.69 -12.34
CA ALA A 199 -15.16 -5.40 -11.71
C ALA A 199 -13.88 -4.74 -11.17
N THR A 200 -13.94 -3.42 -11.00
CA THR A 200 -12.87 -2.61 -10.41
C THR A 200 -13.41 -1.88 -9.18
N VAL A 201 -12.62 -1.88 -8.09
CA VAL A 201 -12.83 -1.04 -6.92
C VAL A 201 -11.71 -0.01 -6.81
N GLY A 202 -12.02 1.17 -6.29
CA GLY A 202 -11.07 2.26 -6.11
C GLY A 202 -10.96 2.67 -4.66
N VAL A 203 -9.75 3.04 -4.24
CA VAL A 203 -9.46 3.67 -2.96
C VAL A 203 -8.75 4.99 -3.23
N VAL A 204 -9.18 6.05 -2.55
CA VAL A 204 -8.60 7.41 -2.68
C VAL A 204 -8.03 7.82 -1.34
N ALA A 205 -6.74 8.15 -1.30
CA ALA A 205 -6.09 8.76 -0.15
C ALA A 205 -5.88 10.26 -0.42
N ALA A 206 -6.36 11.13 0.47
CA ALA A 206 -6.28 12.59 0.37
C ALA A 206 -5.92 13.24 1.71
#